data_AF-A0A254URS7-F1
#
_entry.id   AF-A0A254URS7-F1
#
_cell.length_a   1.000
_cell.length_b   1.000
_cell.length_c   1.000
_cell.angle_alpha   90.00
_cell.angle_beta   90.00
_cell.angle_gamma   90.00
#
_symmetry.space_group_name_H-M   'P 1'
#
loop_
_entity.id
_entity.type
_entity.pdbx_description
1 polymer ?
#
loop_
_entity_poly.entity_id
_entity_poly.type
_entity_poly.pdbx_seq_one_letter_code
_entity_poly.pdbx_strand_id
1 'polypeptide(L)'
;MFQQPNRIDTVKAMAREAIDALDALPADALRGAEFDRDFCARLVINDELVGEDFREAGAEILRHLARIEPDETIARELDRAMRRLRDAINGSYCTAVAFSIERASSIQQAA
;
A
#
# COMPACT_ATOMS: atom_id res chain seq x y z
N MET A 1 -18.32 23.30 -5.94
CA MET A 1 -18.04 22.13 -6.80
C MET A 1 -16.88 21.40 -6.15
N PHE A 2 -17.16 20.44 -5.26
CA PHE A 2 -16.10 19.66 -4.61
C PHE A 2 -15.56 18.66 -5.63
N GLN A 3 -14.34 18.88 -6.13
CA GLN A 3 -13.61 17.81 -6.79
C GLN A 3 -13.42 16.73 -5.74
N GLN A 4 -14.11 15.59 -5.89
CA GLN A 4 -13.73 14.40 -5.14
C GLN A 4 -12.25 14.17 -5.45
N PRO A 5 -11.39 13.99 -4.43
CA PRO A 5 -10.02 13.54 -4.68
C PRO A 5 -10.11 12.34 -5.62
N ASN A 6 -9.38 12.39 -6.73
CA ASN A 6 -9.29 11.24 -7.61
C ASN A 6 -8.86 10.06 -6.74
N ARG A 7 -9.66 8.99 -6.71
CA ARG A 7 -9.43 7.86 -5.78
C ARG A 7 -7.99 7.33 -5.89
N ILE A 8 -7.43 7.38 -7.09
CA ILE A 8 -6.04 7.00 -7.33
C ILE A 8 -5.04 7.93 -6.62
N ASP A 9 -5.30 9.24 -6.54
CA ASP A 9 -4.43 10.21 -5.86
C ASP A 9 -4.46 9.99 -4.34
N THR A 10 -5.61 9.59 -3.79
CA THR A 10 -5.71 9.16 -2.39
C THR A 10 -4.88 7.90 -2.14
N VAL A 11 -4.97 6.89 -3.00
CA VAL A 11 -4.14 5.67 -2.88
C VAL A 11 -2.65 6.00 -3.02
N LYS A 12 -2.27 6.90 -3.94
CA LYS A 12 -0.88 7.38 -4.08
C LYS A 12 -0.37 8.04 -2.80
N ALA A 13 -1.17 8.91 -2.18
CA ALA A 13 -0.80 9.53 -0.92
C ALA A 13 -0.63 8.48 0.19
N MET A 14 -1.58 7.56 0.34
CA MET A 14 -1.51 6.48 1.33
C MET A 14 -0.29 5.58 1.13
N ALA A 15 0.02 5.22 -0.11
CA ALA A 15 1.14 4.36 -0.43
C ALA A 15 2.49 5.05 -0.16
N ARG A 16 2.62 6.35 -0.46
CA ARG A 16 3.79 7.15 -0.08
C ARG A 16 3.96 7.22 1.44
N GLU A 17 2.88 7.53 2.15
CA GLU A 17 2.90 7.56 3.62
C GLU A 17 3.23 6.19 4.24
N ALA A 18 2.88 5.09 3.57
CA ALA A 18 3.27 3.76 3.99
C ALA A 18 4.77 3.51 3.82
N ILE A 19 5.35 3.90 2.67
CA ILE A 19 6.81 3.81 2.46
C ILE A 19 7.56 4.69 3.46
N ASP A 20 7.12 5.93 3.68
CA ASP A 20 7.74 6.82 4.66
C ASP A 20 7.70 6.22 6.08
N ALA A 21 6.61 5.53 6.43
CA ALA A 21 6.48 4.87 7.73
C ALA A 21 7.38 3.63 7.83
N LEU A 22 7.59 2.88 6.74
CA LEU A 22 8.54 1.77 6.68
C LEU A 22 9.99 2.28 6.82
N ASP A 23 10.31 3.42 6.20
CA ASP A 23 11.66 4.02 6.23
C ASP A 23 12.01 4.63 7.58
N ALA A 24 11.00 4.95 8.39
CA ALA A 24 11.18 5.39 9.76
C ALA A 24 11.50 4.23 10.73
N LEU A 25 11.34 2.97 10.30
CA LEU A 25 11.70 1.82 11.12
C LEU A 25 13.22 1.68 11.22
N PRO A 26 13.72 1.07 12.31
CA PRO A 26 15.11 0.63 12.38
C PRO A 26 15.50 -0.25 11.19
N ALA A 27 16.73 -0.09 10.69
CA ALA A 27 17.20 -0.78 9.49
C ALA A 27 17.17 -2.32 9.59
N ASP A 28 17.23 -2.86 10.80
CA ASP A 28 17.13 -4.28 11.08
C ASP A 28 15.69 -4.83 11.06
N ALA A 29 14.68 -3.98 11.25
CA ALA A 29 13.27 -4.39 11.21
C ALA A 29 12.87 -4.96 9.83
N LEU A 30 13.45 -4.44 8.75
CA LEU A 30 13.19 -4.89 7.38
C LEU A 30 14.22 -5.90 6.86
N ARG A 31 15.14 -6.37 7.72
CA ARG A 31 16.13 -7.37 7.30
C ARG A 31 15.43 -8.67 6.93
N GLY A 32 15.58 -9.11 5.67
CA GLY A 32 14.88 -10.25 5.10
C GLY A 32 13.63 -9.90 4.29
N ALA A 33 13.24 -8.62 4.23
CA ALA A 33 12.13 -8.10 3.42
C ALA A 33 12.55 -6.87 2.59
N GLU A 34 13.85 -6.64 2.41
CA GLU A 34 14.39 -5.48 1.70
C GLU A 34 13.92 -5.47 0.24
N PHE A 35 13.93 -6.64 -0.41
CA PHE A 35 13.49 -6.79 -1.79
C PHE A 35 12.03 -6.37 -1.97
N ASP A 36 11.13 -6.86 -1.10
CA ASP A 36 9.71 -6.52 -1.18
C ASP A 36 9.50 -5.04 -0.90
N ARG A 37 10.22 -4.44 0.06
CA ARG A 37 10.15 -3.01 0.35
C ARG A 37 10.63 -2.17 -0.85
N ASP A 38 11.76 -2.52 -1.46
CA ASP A 38 12.30 -1.79 -2.61
C ASP A 38 11.41 -1.95 -3.85
N PHE A 39 10.84 -3.15 -4.05
CA PHE A 39 9.88 -3.37 -5.12
C PHE A 39 8.61 -2.55 -4.90
N CYS A 40 8.05 -2.55 -3.68
CA CYS A 40 6.92 -1.71 -3.32
C CYS A 40 7.21 -0.22 -3.55
N ALA A 41 8.38 0.27 -3.11
CA ALA A 41 8.79 1.66 -3.32
C ALA A 41 8.89 2.00 -4.82
N ARG A 42 9.41 1.09 -5.66
CA ARG A 42 9.45 1.27 -7.11
C ARG A 42 8.05 1.38 -7.71
N LEU A 43 7.12 0.50 -7.32
CA LEU A 43 5.72 0.56 -7.77
C LEU A 43 5.07 1.90 -7.37
N VAL A 44 5.37 2.40 -6.17
CA VAL A 44 4.89 3.71 -5.69
C VAL A 44 5.45 4.87 -6.52
N ILE A 45 6.74 4.83 -6.89
CA ILE A 45 7.38 5.83 -7.73
C ILE A 45 6.79 5.82 -9.15
N ASN A 46 6.49 4.64 -9.68
CA ASN A 46 5.93 4.46 -11.02
C ASN A 46 4.40 4.64 -11.08
N ASP A 47 3.74 4.96 -9.97
CA ASP A 47 2.28 5.04 -9.85
C ASP A 47 1.53 3.72 -10.17
N GLU A 48 2.21 2.57 -10.05
CA GLU A 48 1.72 1.22 -10.35
C GLU A 48 1.00 0.58 -9.14
N LEU A 49 0.04 1.31 -8.56
CA LEU A 49 -0.53 0.97 -7.25
C LEU A 49 -1.79 0.11 -7.28
N VAL A 50 -2.46 0.04 -8.42
CA VAL A 50 -3.75 -0.66 -8.59
C VAL A 50 -3.53 -2.13 -9.02
N GLY A 51 -2.29 -2.50 -9.33
CA GLY A 51 -1.89 -3.87 -9.69
C GLY A 51 -1.88 -4.85 -8.51
N GLU A 52 -1.88 -6.14 -8.84
CA GLU A 52 -1.71 -7.22 -7.85
C GLU A 52 -0.33 -7.17 -7.21
N ASP A 53 0.71 -6.88 -8.00
CA ASP A 53 2.10 -6.76 -7.55
C ASP A 53 2.28 -5.89 -6.31
N PHE A 54 1.65 -4.70 -6.26
CA PHE A 54 1.73 -3.81 -5.11
C PHE A 54 1.08 -4.43 -3.87
N ARG A 55 -0.06 -5.09 -4.04
CA ARG A 55 -0.79 -5.72 -2.94
C ARG A 55 -0.06 -6.95 -2.42
N GLU A 56 0.54 -7.75 -3.30
CA GLU A 56 1.32 -8.93 -2.93
C GLU A 56 2.60 -8.54 -2.19
N ALA A 57 3.40 -7.64 -2.75
CA ALA A 57 4.61 -7.14 -2.10
C ALA A 57 4.29 -6.49 -0.75
N GLY A 58 3.25 -5.66 -0.68
CA GLY A 58 2.78 -5.10 0.59
C GLY A 58 2.33 -6.15 1.60
N ALA A 59 1.68 -7.23 1.16
CA ALA A 59 1.26 -8.32 2.04
C ALA A 59 2.46 -9.13 2.57
N GLU A 60 3.50 -9.36 1.76
CA GLU A 60 4.72 -10.03 2.23
C GLU A 60 5.43 -9.20 3.31
N ILE A 61 5.55 -7.88 3.10
CA ILE A 61 6.11 -6.97 4.11
C ILE A 61 5.27 -7.05 5.40
N LEU A 62 3.94 -7.04 5.33
CA LEU A 62 3.10 -7.17 6.53
C LEU A 62 3.33 -8.50 7.27
N ARG A 63 3.49 -9.61 6.54
CA ARG A 63 3.78 -10.92 7.15
C ARG A 63 5.17 -10.95 7.80
N HIS A 64 6.14 -10.27 7.21
CA HIS A 64 7.46 -10.09 7.80
C HIS A 64 7.39 -9.28 9.10
N LEU A 65 6.79 -8.09 9.05
CA LEU A 65 6.66 -7.21 10.22
C LEU A 65 5.88 -7.85 11.37
N ALA A 66 4.87 -8.67 11.07
CA ALA A 66 4.09 -9.38 12.08
C ALA A 66 4.88 -10.45 12.87
N ARG A 67 6.08 -10.83 12.42
CA ARG A 67 6.97 -11.77 13.12
C ARG A 67 7.95 -11.08 14.06
N ILE A 68 8.06 -9.76 13.98
CA ILE A 68 8.93 -8.98 14.86
C ILE A 68 8.27 -8.92 16.23
N GLU A 69 9.04 -9.21 17.28
CA GLU A 69 8.64 -8.94 18.65
C GLU A 69 9.16 -7.53 19.02
N PRO A 70 8.30 -6.50 19.02
CA PRO A 70 8.76 -5.14 19.26
C PRO A 70 9.06 -4.90 20.73
N ASP A 71 10.15 -4.20 21.02
CA ASP A 71 10.32 -3.54 22.31
C ASP A 71 9.57 -2.20 22.37
N GLU A 72 9.56 -1.58 23.55
CA GLU A 72 8.87 -0.31 23.78
C GLU A 72 9.38 0.85 22.91
N THR A 73 10.59 0.75 22.35
CA THR A 73 11.20 1.81 21.55
C THR A 73 10.72 1.82 20.11
N ILE A 74 10.27 0.67 19.58
CA ILE A 74 9.85 0.53 18.18
C ILE A 74 8.38 0.15 18.01
N ALA A 75 7.69 -0.25 19.09
CA ALA A 75 6.33 -0.77 19.01
C ALA A 75 5.34 0.18 18.33
N ARG A 76 5.45 1.49 18.60
CA ARG A 76 4.54 2.50 18.04
C ARG A 76 4.80 2.72 16.55
N GLU A 77 6.05 2.80 16.15
CA GLU A 77 6.50 3.01 14.78
C GLU A 77 6.18 1.77 13.94
N LEU A 78 6.37 0.57 14.48
CA LEU A 78 6.01 -0.70 13.86
C LEU A 78 4.49 -0.79 13.62
N ASP A 79 3.66 -0.53 14.63
CA ASP A 79 2.21 -0.52 14.48
C ASP A 79 1.76 0.52 13.44
N ARG A 80 2.35 1.72 13.49
CA ARG A 80 2.07 2.78 12.52
C ARG A 80 2.39 2.32 11.10
N ALA A 81 3.57 1.74 10.86
CA ALA A 81 3.99 1.25 9.55
C ALA A 81 3.04 0.16 9.03
N MET A 82 2.74 -0.84 9.87
CA MET A 82 1.81 -1.92 9.53
C MET A 82 0.41 -1.40 9.21
N ARG A 83 -0.09 -0.43 9.98
CA ARG A 83 -1.41 0.18 9.74
C ARG A 83 -1.45 0.94 8.42
N ARG A 84 -0.46 1.80 8.16
CA ARG A 84 -0.39 2.59 6.91
C ARG A 84 -0.28 1.70 5.69
N LEU A 85 0.54 0.65 5.77
CA LEU A 85 0.68 -0.31 4.68
C LEU A 85 -0.63 -1.07 4.42
N ARG A 86 -1.33 -1.51 5.47
CA ARG A 86 -2.65 -2.15 5.34
C ARG A 86 -3.69 -1.23 4.70
N ASP A 87 -3.72 0.03 5.12
CA ASP A 87 -4.64 1.04 4.57
C ASP A 87 -4.37 1.27 3.07
N ALA A 88 -3.09 1.35 2.67
CA ALA A 88 -2.70 1.49 1.27
C ALA A 88 -3.10 0.28 0.40
N ILE A 89 -2.87 -0.94 0.89
CA ILE A 89 -3.28 -2.19 0.21
C ILE A 89 -4.80 -2.25 0.05
N ASN A 90 -5.54 -1.92 1.10
CA ASN A 90 -7.00 -1.89 1.05
C ASN A 90 -7.51 -0.82 0.06
N GLY A 91 -6.90 0.38 0.08
CA GLY A 91 -7.21 1.45 -0.87
C GLY A 91 -6.95 1.04 -2.33
N SER A 92 -5.84 0.36 -2.58
CA SER A 92 -5.51 -0.24 -3.89
C SER A 92 -6.61 -1.21 -4.34
N TYR A 93 -6.99 -2.16 -3.48
CA TYR A 93 -8.02 -3.14 -3.79
C TYR A 93 -9.38 -2.49 -4.08
N CYS A 94 -9.84 -1.58 -3.22
CA CYS A 94 -11.11 -0.86 -3.43
C CYS A 94 -11.13 -0.09 -4.76
N THR A 95 -10.01 0.50 -5.14
CA THR A 95 -9.86 1.23 -6.40
C THR A 95 -9.89 0.29 -7.60
N ALA A 96 -9.22 -0.86 -7.54
CA ALA A 96 -9.26 -1.88 -8.59
C ALA A 96 -10.68 -2.43 -8.83
N VAL A 97 -11.42 -2.68 -7.74
CA VAL A 97 -12.82 -3.12 -7.80
C VAL A 97 -13.70 -2.05 -8.43
N ALA A 98 -13.54 -0.78 -8.03
CA ALA A 98 -14.31 0.32 -8.60
C ALA A 98 -14.11 0.45 -10.12
N PHE A 99 -12.87 0.40 -10.61
CA PHE A 99 -12.60 0.44 -12.05
C PHE A 99 -13.18 -0.74 -12.81
N SER A 100 -13.20 -1.93 -12.19
CA SER A 100 -13.79 -3.13 -12.79
C SER A 100 -15.31 -2.97 -12.97
N ILE A 101 -15.98 -2.38 -11.97
CA ILE A 101 -17.41 -2.08 -12.02
C ILE A 101 -17.71 -1.00 -13.08
N GLU A 102 -16.95 0.09 -13.11
CA GLU A 102 -17.11 1.17 -14.10
C GLU A 102 -16.91 0.68 -15.53
N ARG A 103 -15.97 -0.24 -15.75
CA ARG A 103 -15.76 -0.87 -17.06
C ARG A 103 -16.94 -1.75 -17.46
N ALA A 104 -17.48 -2.54 -16.54
CA ALA A 104 -18.62 -3.42 -16.82
C ALA A 104 -19.89 -2.63 -17.15
N SER A 105 -20.18 -1.55 -16.42
CA SER A 105 -21.34 -0.69 -16.69
C SER A 105 -21.21 0.07 -18.02
N SER A 106 -20.02 0.53 -18.36
CA SER A 106 -19.76 1.20 -19.65
C SER A 106 -20.00 0.28 -20.85
N ILE A 107 -19.64 -1.00 -20.74
CA ILE A 107 -19.91 -2.01 -21.78
C ILE A 107 -21.42 -2.25 -21.92
N GLN A 108 -22.18 -2.29 -20.82
CA GLN A 108 -23.63 -2.49 -20.84
C GLN A 108 -24.40 -1.30 -21.45
N GLN A 109 -23.88 -0.08 -21.34
CA GLN A 109 -24.52 1.11 -21.92
C GLN A 109 -24.24 1.30 -23.41
N ALA A 110 -23.21 0.65 -23.94
CA ALA A 110 -22.81 0.73 -25.35
C ALA A 110 -23.40 -0.40 -26.23
N ALA A 111 -24.14 -1.34 -25.64
CA ALA A 111 -24.80 -2.47 -26.30
C ALA A 111 -26.31 -2.25 -26.40
#